data_AF-A0A937BMG5-F1
#
_entry.id   AF-A0A937BMG5-F1
#
_cell.length_a   1.000
_cell.length_b   1.000
_cell.length_c   1.000
_cell.angle_alpha   90.00
_cell.angle_beta   90.00
_cell.angle_gamma   90.00
#
_symmetry.space_group_name_H-M   'P 1'
#
loop_
_entity.id
_entity.type
_entity.pdbx_description
1 polymer ?
#
loop_
_entity_poly.entity_id
_entity_poly.type
_entity_poly.pdbx_seq_one_letter_code
_entity_poly.pdbx_strand_id
1 'polypeptide(L)' 'MTPKPLLEDGFSFYFFSNENAEPPHVHISKGDGRAKWWLTPEPREKYSYGFNAGQRRRIKQLIQQHHAYLLQVWKTHFNA' A
#
# COMPACT_ATOMS: atom_id res chain seq x y z
N MET A 1 -6.81 8.41 12.85
CA MET A 1 -5.35 8.09 12.89
C MET A 1 -5.05 7.18 11.72
N THR A 2 -4.08 7.53 10.87
CA THR A 2 -3.65 6.71 9.73
C THR A 2 -2.79 5.54 10.22
N PRO A 3 -3.26 4.28 10.18
CA PRO A 3 -2.40 3.15 10.52
C PRO A 3 -1.27 3.06 9.49
N LYS A 4 -0.03 2.94 9.99
CA LYS A 4 1.18 2.64 9.20
C LYS A 4 1.53 1.16 9.40
N PRO A 5 0.94 0.23 8.65
CA PRO A 5 1.17 -1.21 8.79
C PRO A 5 2.63 -1.62 8.56
N LEU A 6 3.38 -0.92 7.71
CA LEU A 6 4.72 -1.36 7.33
C LEU A 6 5.63 -0.16 6.99
N LEU A 7 6.89 -0.26 7.42
CA LEU A 7 7.98 0.61 7.02
C LEU A 7 9.17 -0.27 6.64
N GLU A 8 9.46 -0.39 5.36
CA GLU A 8 10.57 -1.22 4.86
C GLU A 8 11.31 -0.50 3.73
N ASP A 9 12.64 -0.54 3.73
CA ASP A 9 13.50 0.17 2.78
C ASP A 9 13.19 1.67 2.63
N GLY A 10 12.65 2.28 3.70
CA GLY A 10 12.19 3.68 3.69
C GLY A 10 10.87 3.91 2.95
N PHE A 11 10.18 2.87 2.48
CA PHE A 11 8.81 2.94 1.97
C PHE A 11 7.83 2.80 3.13
N SER A 12 7.02 3.84 3.35
CA SER A 12 5.94 3.84 4.34
C SER A 12 4.66 3.36 3.68
N PHE A 13 4.10 2.26 4.17
CA PHE A 13 2.79 1.75 3.76
C PHE A 13 1.73 2.22 4.76
N TYR A 14 0.59 2.71 4.26
CA TYR A 14 -0.47 3.27 5.10
C TYR A 14 -1.84 3.27 4.43
N PHE A 15 -2.87 3.46 5.25
CA PHE A 15 -4.28 3.48 4.85
C PHE A 15 -4.96 4.78 5.29
N PHE A 16 -5.75 5.42 4.44
CA PHE A 16 -6.54 6.57 4.87
C PHE A 16 -7.89 6.12 5.43
N SER A 17 -8.22 6.56 6.65
CA SER A 17 -9.43 6.12 7.37
C SER A 17 -10.76 6.46 6.69
N ASN A 18 -10.79 7.25 5.61
CA ASN A 18 -12.01 7.68 4.92
C ASN A 18 -12.20 7.04 3.52
N GLU A 19 -11.50 5.94 3.22
CA GLU A 19 -11.56 5.25 1.92
C GLU A 19 -12.28 3.88 1.98
N ASN A 20 -13.20 3.70 2.95
CA ASN A 20 -13.94 2.44 3.18
C ASN A 20 -14.86 2.02 2.02
N ALA A 21 -15.23 2.95 1.14
CA ALA A 21 -16.04 2.69 -0.05
C ALA A 21 -15.24 2.06 -1.22
N GLU A 22 -13.90 1.99 -1.10
CA GLU A 22 -13.05 1.44 -2.15
C GLU A 22 -12.61 -0.01 -1.83
N PRO A 23 -12.27 -0.80 -2.86
CA PRO A 23 -11.66 -2.12 -2.66
C PRO A 23 -10.38 -2.05 -1.82
N PRO A 24 -9.95 -3.16 -1.18
CA PRO A 24 -8.69 -3.22 -0.44
C PRO A 24 -7.49 -2.67 -1.21
N HIS A 25 -6.81 -1.69 -0.62
CA HIS A 25 -5.65 -1.04 -1.23
C HIS A 25 -4.68 -0.50 -0.18
N VAL A 26 -3.48 -0.12 -0.62
CA VAL A 26 -2.45 0.46 0.23
C VAL A 26 -1.84 1.68 -0.46
N HIS A 27 -1.55 2.71 0.33
CA HIS A 27 -0.76 3.86 -0.10
C HIS A 27 0.68 3.68 0.34
N ILE A 28 1.61 4.08 -0.52
CA ILE A 28 3.04 3.99 -0.29
C ILE A 28 3.65 5.37 -0.47
N SER A 29 4.49 5.81 0.46
CA SER A 29 5.27 7.04 0.32
C SER A 29 6.74 6.84 0.69
N LYS A 30 7.63 7.57 0.00
CA LYS A 30 9.06 7.68 0.33
C LYS A 30 9.62 8.96 -0.29
N GLY A 31 10.08 9.90 0.55
CA GLY A 31 10.43 11.25 0.11
C GLY A 31 9.22 11.93 -0.55
N ASP A 32 9.43 12.48 -1.75
CA ASP A 32 8.37 13.08 -2.56
C ASP A 32 7.56 12.06 -3.37
N GLY A 33 7.96 10.79 -3.34
CA GLY A 33 7.30 9.70 -4.06
C GLY A 33 6.02 9.23 -3.38
N ARG A 34 4.97 8.97 -4.18
CA ARG A 34 3.67 8.48 -3.73
C ARG A 34 3.11 7.45 -4.70
N ALA A 35 2.59 6.35 -4.19
CA ALA A 35 1.94 5.31 -4.98
C ALA A 35 0.69 4.78 -4.27
N LYS A 36 -0.25 4.26 -5.06
CA LYS A 36 -1.42 3.53 -4.58
C LYS A 36 -1.52 2.21 -5.31
N TRP A 37 -1.78 1.15 -4.55
CA TRP A 37 -1.87 -0.21 -5.06
C TRP A 37 -3.12 -0.90 -4.55
N TRP A 38 -3.88 -1.52 -5.46
CA TRP A 38 -4.97 -2.42 -5.08
C TRP A 38 -4.38 -3.74 -4.59
N LEU A 39 -4.97 -4.33 -3.56
CA LEU A 39 -4.60 -5.63 -3.01
C LEU A 39 -5.50 -6.75 -3.53
N THR A 40 -6.70 -6.44 -4.02
CA THR A 40 -7.64 -7.42 -4.58
C THR A 40 -8.11 -7.02 -5.98
N PRO A 41 -8.43 -8.00 -6.85
CA PRO A 41 -8.25 -9.45 -6.68
C PRO A 41 -6.78 -9.90 -6.65
N GLU A 42 -5.87 -9.10 -7.23
CA GLU A 42 -4.42 -9.28 -7.17
C GLU A 42 -3.72 -7.93 -6.98
N PRO A 43 -2.48 -7.90 -6.42
CA PRO A 43 -1.67 -6.70 -6.31
C PRO A 43 -1.46 -5.99 -7.65
N ARG A 44 -2.06 -4.80 -7.81
CA ARG A 44 -1.87 -3.97 -9.01
C ARG A 44 -1.67 -2.50 -8.67
N GLU A 45 -0.76 -1.86 -9.41
CA GLU A 45 -0.51 -0.42 -9.31
C GLU A 45 -1.72 0.36 -9.85
N LYS A 46 -2.25 1.29 -9.07
CA LYS A 46 -3.27 2.26 -9.51
C LYS A 46 -2.61 3.52 -10.06
N TYR A 47 -1.64 4.04 -9.32
CA TYR A 47 -0.77 5.12 -9.75
C TYR A 47 0.54 5.09 -8.97
N SER A 48 1.56 5.73 -9.54
CA SER A 48 2.89 5.87 -8.94
C SER A 48 3.56 7.13 -9.48
N TYR A 49 3.88 8.05 -8.59
CA TYR A 49 4.50 9.34 -8.89
C TYR A 49 5.78 9.51 -8.08
N GLY A 50 6.80 10.13 -8.67
CA GLY A 50 8.09 10.36 -8.01
C GLY A 50 8.92 9.10 -7.74
N PHE A 51 8.49 7.93 -8.23
CA PHE A 51 9.24 6.68 -8.13
C PHE A 51 9.88 6.29 -9.47
N ASN A 52 11.16 5.97 -9.43
CA ASN A 52 11.85 5.38 -10.57
C ASN A 52 11.46 3.89 -10.76
N ALA A 53 11.87 3.31 -11.89
CA ALA A 53 11.53 1.92 -12.23
C ALA A 53 12.04 0.89 -11.19
N GLY A 54 13.20 1.13 -10.58
CA GLY A 54 13.75 0.26 -9.53
C GLY A 54 12.93 0.32 -8.24
N GLN A 55 12.54 1.51 -7.82
CA GLN A 55 11.67 1.72 -6.67
C GLN A 55 10.29 1.08 -6.89
N ARG A 56 9.68 1.25 -8.07
CA ARG A 56 8.41 0.61 -8.41
C ARG A 56 8.50 -0.92 -8.35
N ARG A 57 9.58 -1.50 -8.86
CA ARG A 57 9.84 -2.95 -8.74
C ARG A 57 9.97 -3.39 -7.29
N ARG A 58 10.71 -2.64 -6.46
CA ARG A 58 10.86 -2.95 -5.04
C ARG A 58 9.54 -2.85 -4.29
N ILE A 59 8.75 -1.80 -4.53
CA ILE A 59 7.40 -1.64 -3.97
C ILE A 59 6.53 -2.86 -4.34
N LYS A 60 6.54 -3.28 -5.61
CA LYS A 60 5.79 -4.48 -6.03
C LYS A 60 6.22 -5.73 -5.25
N GLN A 61 7.53 -5.95 -5.10
CA GLN A 61 8.04 -7.08 -4.33
C GLN A 61 7.59 -7.03 -2.88
N LEU A 62 7.72 -5.88 -2.21
CA LEU A 62 7.28 -5.69 -0.83
C LEU A 62 5.79 -5.97 -0.66
N ILE A 63 4.96 -5.47 -1.58
CA ILE A 63 3.51 -5.74 -1.54
C ILE A 63 3.23 -7.22 -1.72
N GLN A 64 3.94 -7.91 -2.61
CA GLN A 64 3.77 -9.36 -2.80
C GLN A 64 4.23 -10.15 -1.57
N GLN A 65 5.36 -9.78 -0.96
CA GLN A 65 5.91 -10.40 0.24
C GLN A 65 4.97 -10.24 1.44
N HIS A 66 4.35 -9.07 1.59
CA HIS A 66 3.47 -8.74 2.72
C HIS A 66 1.98 -8.73 2.36
N HIS A 67 1.58 -9.33 1.23
CA HIS A 67 0.22 -9.21 0.69
C HIS A 67 -0.85 -9.66 1.68
N ALA A 68 -0.67 -10.86 2.26
CA ALA A 68 -1.60 -11.42 3.23
C ALA A 68 -1.75 -10.51 4.47
N TYR A 69 -0.63 -9.99 4.97
CA TYR A 69 -0.61 -9.08 6.12
C TYR A 69 -1.31 -7.75 5.82
N LEU A 70 -0.98 -7.11 4.70
CA LEU A 70 -1.60 -5.84 4.29
C LEU A 70 -3.11 -6.00 4.09
N LEU A 71 -3.55 -7.12 3.49
CA LEU A 71 -4.96 -7.41 3.30
C LEU A 71 -5.67 -7.66 4.62
N GLN A 72 -5.04 -8.37 5.56
CA GLN A 72 -5.59 -8.59 6.90
C GLN A 72 -5.76 -7.28 7.65
N VAL A 73 -4.73 -6.42 7.69
CA VAL A 73 -4.82 -5.13 8.39
C VAL A 73 -5.88 -4.23 7.75
N TRP A 74 -6.00 -4.22 6.41
CA TRP A 74 -7.09 -3.49 5.74
C TRP A 74 -8.46 -3.99 6.21
N LYS A 75 -8.69 -5.30 6.18
CA LYS A 75 -9.96 -5.90 6.65
C LYS A 75 -10.25 -5.55 8.11
N THR A 76 -9.26 -5.65 8.99
CA THR A 76 -9.43 -5.29 10.40
C THR A 76 -9.72 -3.80 10.59
N HIS A 77 -9.16 -2.92 9.75
CA HIS A 77 -9.36 -1.47 9.90
C HIS A 77 -10.71 -0.97 9.37
N PHE A 78 -11.23 -1.57 8.29
CA PHE A 78 -12.44 -1.09 7.61
C PHE A 78 -13.67 -1.99 7.76
N ASN A 79 -13.51 -3.21 8.28
CA ASN A 79 -14.59 -4.18 8.46
C ASN A 79 -14.84 -4.49 9.94
N ALA A 80 -14.41 -3.58 10.84
CA ALA A 80 -14.72 -3.60 12.27
C ALA A 80 -16.02 -2.87 12.57
#